data_AF-A0A377C5K0-F1
#
_entry.id   AF-A0A377C5K0-F1
#
_cell.length_a   1.000
_cell.length_b   1.000
_cell.length_c   1.000
_cell.angle_alpha   90.00
_cell.angle_beta   90.00
_cell.angle_gamma   90.00
#
_symmetry.space_group_name_H-M   'P 1'
#
loop_
_entity.id
_entity.type
_entity.pdbx_description
1 polymer ?
#
loop_
_entity_poly.entity_id
_entity_poly.type
_entity_poly.pdbx_seq_one_letter_code
_entity_poly.pdbx_strand_id
1 'polypeptide(L)'
;MIHAGVYYTPGSLKAQFCLAGNRATKAFCDQNGIRFDNCGKMLVATSPLEMERMRALWERTAANGIEREWLNADELREREPNITGLGGIFVPSSGIVSYREVTAAMAKIFQDRGGEIIYNAEVSALNEHKKRRGDTYPSGR
;
A
#
# COMPACT_ATOMS: atom_id res chain seq x y z
N MET A 1 4.70 -5.50 -2.08
CA MET A 1 3.30 -5.39 -2.53
C MET A 1 2.80 -3.98 -2.30
N ILE A 2 2.15 -3.37 -3.28
CA ILE A 2 1.44 -2.09 -3.18
C ILE A 2 -0.02 -2.43 -2.86
N HIS A 3 -0.41 -2.26 -1.59
CA HIS A 3 -1.74 -2.66 -1.12
C HIS A 3 -2.82 -1.66 -1.58
N ALA A 4 -4.01 -2.16 -1.90
CA ALA A 4 -5.21 -1.35 -2.14
C ALA A 4 -6.04 -1.07 -0.87
N GLY A 5 -5.80 -1.79 0.24
CA GLY A 5 -6.48 -1.54 1.52
C GLY A 5 -7.80 -2.27 1.74
N VAL A 6 -8.05 -3.37 1.00
CA VAL A 6 -9.30 -4.16 1.00
C VAL A 6 -9.90 -4.44 2.38
N TYR A 7 -9.05 -4.81 3.35
CA TYR A 7 -9.50 -5.28 4.66
C TYR A 7 -9.63 -4.18 5.71
N TYR A 8 -9.16 -2.96 5.44
CA TYR A 8 -9.03 -1.93 6.47
C TYR A 8 -10.37 -1.30 6.82
N THR A 9 -10.55 -1.02 8.12
CA THR A 9 -11.76 -0.38 8.63
C THR A 9 -11.93 1.01 8.00
N PRO A 10 -13.12 1.34 7.46
CA PRO A 10 -13.39 2.66 6.91
C PRO A 10 -13.13 3.78 7.90
N GLY A 11 -12.64 4.91 7.39
CA GLY A 11 -12.25 6.08 8.19
C GLY A 11 -10.94 5.93 8.98
N SER A 12 -10.39 4.72 9.12
CA SER A 12 -9.13 4.52 9.84
C SER A 12 -7.92 5.11 9.11
N LEU A 13 -6.87 5.48 9.86
CA LEU A 13 -5.60 5.93 9.29
C LEU A 13 -4.99 4.88 8.35
N LYS A 14 -5.15 3.58 8.63
CA LYS A 14 -4.69 2.52 7.73
C LYS A 14 -5.40 2.57 6.38
N ALA A 15 -6.72 2.79 6.35
CA ALA A 15 -7.47 2.92 5.10
C ALA A 15 -7.02 4.17 4.32
N GLN A 16 -6.95 5.32 5.00
CA GLN A 16 -6.55 6.58 4.39
C GLN A 16 -5.12 6.53 3.81
N PHE A 17 -4.15 6.11 4.63
CA PHE A 17 -2.75 6.06 4.22
C PHE A 17 -2.44 4.93 3.24
N CYS A 18 -3.20 3.82 3.24
CA CYS A 18 -3.03 2.80 2.22
C CYS A 18 -3.46 3.31 0.85
N LEU A 19 -4.61 4.00 0.76
CA LEU A 19 -5.10 4.53 -0.50
C LEU A 19 -4.18 5.65 -1.02
N ALA A 20 -3.79 6.58 -0.15
CA ALA A 20 -2.84 7.64 -0.50
C ALA A 20 -1.45 7.08 -0.85
N GLY A 21 -0.95 6.14 -0.03
CA GLY A 21 0.34 5.49 -0.22
C GLY A 21 0.41 4.62 -1.46
N ASN A 22 -0.69 3.98 -1.87
CA ASN A 22 -0.77 3.25 -3.14
C ASN A 22 -0.45 4.18 -4.33
N ARG A 23 -1.16 5.31 -4.41
CA ARG A 23 -0.95 6.31 -5.46
C ARG A 23 0.45 6.92 -5.39
N ALA A 24 0.88 7.33 -4.20
CA ALA A 24 2.18 7.95 -3.99
C ALA A 24 3.34 7.00 -4.34
N THR A 25 3.22 5.71 -4.01
CA THR A 25 4.25 4.72 -4.35
C THR A 25 4.38 4.56 -5.85
N LYS A 26 3.27 4.45 -6.59
CA LYS A 26 3.30 4.32 -8.07
C LYS A 26 3.91 5.56 -8.71
N ALA A 27 3.44 6.74 -8.32
CA ALA A 27 3.99 8.01 -8.80
C ALA A 27 5.49 8.16 -8.48
N PHE A 28 5.92 7.74 -7.28
CA PHE A 28 7.34 7.71 -6.92
C PHE A 28 8.13 6.76 -7.82
N CYS A 29 7.58 5.59 -8.14
CA CYS A 29 8.23 4.64 -9.03
C CYS A 29 8.37 5.21 -10.45
N ASP A 30 7.30 5.81 -11.00
CA ASP A 30 7.34 6.48 -12.31
C ASP A 30 8.40 7.57 -12.36
N GLN A 31 8.45 8.43 -11.33
CA GLN A 31 9.40 9.55 -11.25
C GLN A 31 10.87 9.11 -11.13
N ASN A 32 11.12 7.93 -10.57
CA ASN A 32 12.47 7.42 -10.32
C ASN A 32 12.88 6.28 -11.26
N GLY A 33 12.07 5.98 -12.29
CA GLY A 33 12.35 4.89 -13.23
C GLY A 33 12.36 3.51 -12.58
N ILE A 34 11.63 3.31 -11.49
CA ILE A 34 11.53 2.03 -10.78
C ILE A 34 10.40 1.23 -11.41
N ARG A 35 10.70 0.00 -11.84
CA ARG A 35 9.68 -0.88 -12.39
C ARG A 35 8.73 -1.36 -11.28
N PHE A 36 7.44 -1.22 -11.52
CA PHE A 36 6.39 -1.87 -10.75
C PHE A 36 5.38 -2.51 -11.70
N ASP A 37 4.55 -3.41 -11.16
CA ASP A 37 3.51 -4.11 -11.90
C ASP A 37 2.15 -3.88 -11.23
N ASN A 38 1.18 -3.40 -12.01
CA ASN A 38 -0.21 -3.27 -11.62
C ASN A 38 -0.98 -4.55 -11.95
N CYS A 39 -0.49 -5.69 -11.46
CA CYS A 39 -1.09 -7.00 -11.69
C CYS A 39 -2.47 -7.18 -11.03
N GLY A 40 -2.91 -6.22 -10.23
CA GLY A 40 -4.14 -6.31 -9.46
C GLY A 40 -4.07 -7.35 -8.35
N LYS A 41 -5.23 -7.67 -7.79
CA LYS A 41 -5.39 -8.74 -6.80
C LYS A 41 -6.77 -9.35 -6.90
N MET A 42 -6.80 -10.68 -6.95
CA MET A 42 -8.01 -11.50 -6.86
C MET A 42 -8.25 -11.90 -5.39
N LEU A 43 -9.42 -11.59 -4.87
CA LEU A 43 -9.93 -12.19 -3.64
C LEU A 43 -10.94 -13.24 -4.04
N VAL A 44 -10.76 -14.48 -3.61
CA VAL A 44 -11.55 -15.63 -4.06
C VAL A 44 -12.27 -16.23 -2.85
N ALA A 45 -13.57 -16.46 -2.97
CA ALA A 45 -14.31 -17.27 -2.01
C ALA A 45 -14.44 -18.70 -2.50
N THR A 46 -14.13 -19.64 -1.64
CA THR A 46 -14.12 -21.09 -1.91
C THR A 46 -15.23 -21.85 -1.21
N SER A 47 -16.05 -21.14 -0.42
CA SER A 47 -17.21 -21.72 0.28
C SER A 47 -18.38 -20.72 0.37
N PRO A 48 -19.62 -21.19 0.63
CA PRO A 48 -20.77 -20.31 0.83
C PRO A 48 -20.57 -19.29 1.97
N LEU A 49 -19.91 -19.67 3.06
CA LEU A 49 -19.59 -18.78 4.17
C LEU A 49 -18.61 -17.67 3.75
N GLU A 50 -17.63 -18.00 2.91
CA GLU A 50 -16.71 -16.98 2.36
C GLU A 50 -17.41 -16.05 1.37
N MET A 51 -18.38 -16.54 0.58
CA MET A 51 -19.22 -15.70 -0.28
C MET A 51 -20.03 -14.69 0.53
N GLU A 52 -20.58 -15.09 1.68
CA GLU A 52 -21.27 -14.19 2.61
C GLU A 52 -20.31 -13.11 3.15
N ARG A 53 -19.14 -13.52 3.66
CA ARG A 53 -18.10 -12.60 4.15
C ARG A 53 -17.61 -11.64 3.06
N MET A 54 -17.54 -12.11 1.83
CA MET A 54 -17.10 -11.31 0.69
C MET A 54 -18.08 -10.19 0.34
N ARG A 55 -19.39 -10.37 0.55
CA ARG A 55 -20.37 -9.28 0.42
C ARG A 55 -20.09 -8.15 1.42
N ALA A 56 -19.75 -8.48 2.67
CA ALA A 56 -19.33 -7.47 3.64
C ALA A 56 -18.03 -6.75 3.22
N LEU A 57 -17.11 -7.47 2.57
CA LEU A 57 -15.88 -6.90 2.03
C LEU A 57 -16.14 -5.99 0.82
N TRP A 58 -17.13 -6.30 0.00
CA TRP A 58 -17.57 -5.47 -1.12
C TRP A 58 -18.06 -4.09 -0.67
N GLU A 59 -18.83 -4.03 0.41
CA GLU A 59 -19.27 -2.77 0.99
C GLU A 59 -18.12 -1.99 1.63
N ARG A 60 -17.24 -2.69 2.37
CA ARG A 60 -16.07 -2.07 3.00
C ARG A 60 -15.13 -1.43 1.99
N THR A 61 -14.88 -2.11 0.89
CA THR A 61 -14.03 -1.61 -0.20
C THR A 61 -14.66 -0.41 -0.90
N ALA A 62 -16.00 -0.38 -1.04
CA ALA A 62 -16.74 0.80 -1.47
C ALA A 62 -16.50 2.00 -0.55
N ALA A 63 -16.67 1.80 0.75
CA ALA A 63 -16.51 2.84 1.76
C ALA A 63 -15.08 3.39 1.85
N ASN A 64 -14.09 2.59 1.43
CA ASN A 64 -12.68 3.01 1.32
C ASN A 64 -12.34 3.65 -0.03
N GLY A 65 -13.29 3.81 -0.96
CA GLY A 65 -13.05 4.39 -2.28
C GLY A 65 -12.18 3.50 -3.19
N ILE A 66 -12.23 2.19 -2.99
CA ILE A 66 -11.44 1.22 -3.76
C ILE A 66 -12.22 0.82 -5.02
N GLU A 67 -11.62 1.06 -6.19
CA GLU A 67 -12.05 0.50 -7.46
C GLU A 67 -11.90 -1.02 -7.45
N ARG A 68 -12.95 -1.71 -7.90
CA ARG A 68 -13.14 -3.15 -7.72
C ARG A 68 -14.20 -3.69 -8.67
N GLU A 69 -14.03 -4.95 -9.03
CA GLU A 69 -14.96 -5.70 -9.88
C GLU A 69 -15.45 -6.93 -9.12
N TRP A 70 -16.75 -7.19 -9.17
CA TRP A 70 -17.31 -8.44 -8.67
C TRP A 70 -17.19 -9.50 -9.77
N LEU A 71 -16.76 -10.70 -9.41
CA LEU A 71 -16.61 -11.82 -10.34
C LEU A 71 -17.44 -13.01 -9.88
N ASN A 72 -18.17 -13.61 -10.81
CA ASN A 72 -18.76 -14.93 -10.63
C ASN A 72 -17.73 -16.05 -10.89
N ALA A 73 -18.12 -17.31 -10.68
CA ALA A 73 -17.23 -18.46 -10.83
C ALA A 73 -16.69 -18.66 -12.26
N ASP A 74 -17.48 -18.34 -13.29
CA ASP A 74 -17.06 -18.47 -14.68
C ASP A 74 -16.08 -17.37 -15.06
N GLU A 75 -16.34 -16.12 -14.66
CA GLU A 75 -15.41 -14.99 -14.85
C GLU A 75 -14.08 -15.21 -14.11
N LEU A 76 -14.11 -15.84 -12.92
CA LEU A 76 -12.89 -16.24 -12.22
C LEU A 76 -12.07 -17.24 -13.03
N ARG A 77 -12.71 -18.28 -13.58
CA ARG A 77 -12.04 -19.31 -14.37
C ARG A 77 -11.49 -18.76 -15.69
N GLU A 78 -12.21 -17.83 -16.31
CA GLU A 78 -11.75 -17.15 -17.53
C GLU A 78 -10.48 -16.34 -17.27
N ARG A 79 -10.44 -15.59 -16.15
CA ARG A 79 -9.28 -14.75 -15.80
C ARG A 79 -8.11 -15.54 -15.24
N GLU A 80 -8.37 -16.52 -14.39
CA GLU A 80 -7.36 -17.34 -13.70
C GLU A 80 -7.77 -18.83 -13.76
N PRO A 81 -7.40 -19.56 -14.83
CA PRO A 81 -7.87 -20.94 -15.04
C PRO A 81 -7.28 -21.95 -14.04
N ASN A 82 -6.26 -21.57 -13.28
CA ASN A 82 -5.56 -22.43 -12.33
C ASN A 82 -6.11 -22.36 -10.90
N ILE A 83 -7.19 -21.61 -10.66
CA ILE A 83 -7.82 -21.48 -9.34
C ILE A 83 -9.25 -22.04 -9.34
N THR A 84 -9.75 -22.34 -8.13
CA THR A 84 -11.13 -22.76 -7.91
C THR A 84 -11.80 -21.81 -6.93
N GLY A 85 -13.01 -21.37 -7.24
CA GLY A 85 -13.80 -20.49 -6.38
C GLY A 85 -15.26 -20.38 -6.82
N LEU A 86 -16.13 -19.95 -5.91
CA LEU A 86 -17.55 -19.69 -6.15
C LEU A 86 -17.80 -18.28 -6.69
N GLY A 87 -16.82 -17.39 -6.56
CA GLY A 87 -16.86 -15.99 -6.95
C GLY A 87 -15.73 -15.21 -6.29
N GLY A 88 -15.58 -13.95 -6.63
CA GLY A 88 -14.45 -13.14 -6.18
C GLY A 88 -14.64 -11.64 -6.31
N ILE A 89 -13.65 -10.91 -5.79
CA ILE A 89 -13.47 -9.47 -6.02
C ILE A 89 -12.10 -9.27 -6.65
N PHE A 90 -12.05 -8.65 -7.83
CA PHE A 90 -10.81 -8.19 -8.43
C PHE A 90 -10.55 -6.72 -8.08
N VAL A 91 -9.31 -6.40 -7.69
CA VAL A 91 -8.89 -5.06 -7.28
C VAL A 91 -7.70 -4.61 -8.14
N PRO A 92 -7.92 -3.88 -9.24
CA PRO A 92 -6.88 -3.54 -10.22
C PRO A 92 -5.79 -2.63 -9.64
N SER A 93 -6.11 -1.85 -8.62
CA SER A 93 -5.16 -0.91 -7.99
C SER A 93 -4.08 -1.60 -7.15
N SER A 94 -4.19 -2.90 -6.85
CA SER A 94 -3.09 -3.63 -6.18
C SER A 94 -1.92 -3.87 -7.15
N GLY A 95 -0.71 -3.97 -6.62
CA GLY A 95 0.46 -4.22 -7.46
C GLY A 95 1.67 -4.71 -6.69
N ILE A 96 2.79 -4.88 -7.39
CA ILE A 96 4.07 -5.30 -6.82
C ILE A 96 5.20 -4.40 -7.29
N VAL A 97 6.21 -4.23 -6.44
CA VAL A 97 7.40 -3.42 -6.70
C VAL A 97 8.56 -3.95 -5.86
N SER A 98 9.79 -3.74 -6.34
CA SER A 98 11.02 -3.95 -5.59
C SER A 98 11.14 -2.86 -4.51
N TYR A 99 10.76 -3.17 -3.28
CA TYR A 99 10.95 -2.21 -2.17
C TYR A 99 12.42 -1.94 -1.86
N ARG A 100 13.33 -2.82 -2.30
CA ARG A 100 14.78 -2.55 -2.28
C ARG A 100 15.15 -1.35 -3.16
N GLU A 101 14.61 -1.30 -4.38
CA GLU A 101 14.85 -0.18 -5.29
C GLU A 101 14.18 1.09 -4.79
N VAL A 102 12.95 0.99 -4.26
CA VAL A 102 12.23 2.12 -3.67
C VAL A 102 13.04 2.73 -2.52
N THR A 103 13.50 1.91 -1.57
CA THR A 103 14.27 2.42 -0.43
C THR A 103 15.65 2.93 -0.84
N ALA A 104 16.32 2.31 -1.83
CA ALA A 104 17.57 2.82 -2.37
C ALA A 104 17.41 4.19 -3.04
N ALA A 105 16.34 4.39 -3.83
CA ALA A 105 16.05 5.68 -4.43
C ALA A 105 15.72 6.75 -3.38
N MET A 106 14.93 6.41 -2.36
CA MET A 106 14.65 7.31 -1.23
C MET A 106 15.94 7.69 -0.48
N ALA A 107 16.81 6.72 -0.21
CA ALA A 107 18.11 6.95 0.42
C ALA A 107 18.98 7.90 -0.41
N LYS A 108 19.06 7.67 -1.73
CA LYS A 108 19.78 8.56 -2.65
C LYS A 108 19.22 9.99 -2.62
N ILE A 109 17.91 10.16 -2.72
CA ILE A 109 17.27 11.50 -2.68
C ILE A 109 17.56 12.21 -1.35
N PHE A 110 17.55 11.47 -0.23
CA PHE A 110 17.88 12.01 1.08
C PHE A 110 19.34 12.47 1.16
N GLN A 111 20.28 11.66 0.68
CA GLN A 111 21.70 11.99 0.64
C GLN A 111 22.00 13.17 -0.30
N ASP A 112 21.36 13.21 -1.47
CA ASP A 112 21.49 14.32 -2.44
C ASP A 112 20.97 15.65 -1.84
N ARG A 113 20.14 15.59 -0.79
CA ARG A 113 19.66 16.76 -0.01
C ARG A 113 20.52 17.08 1.23
N GLY A 114 21.69 16.45 1.36
CA GLY A 114 22.62 16.65 2.47
C GLY A 114 22.35 15.80 3.70
N GLY A 115 21.47 14.80 3.59
CA GLY A 115 21.25 13.82 4.65
C GLY A 115 22.39 12.80 4.75
N GLU A 116 22.67 12.31 5.96
CA GLU A 116 23.66 11.25 6.19
C GLU A 116 22.98 9.94 6.60
N ILE A 117 23.40 8.82 6.02
CA ILE A 117 22.92 7.49 6.38
C ILE A 117 24.08 6.72 7.02
N ILE A 118 23.92 6.43 8.31
CA ILE A 118 24.93 5.72 9.11
C ILE A 118 24.38 4.32 9.43
N TYR A 119 25.02 3.30 8.86
CA TYR A 119 24.71 1.91 9.13
C TYR A 119 25.50 1.39 10.34
N ASN A 120 25.09 0.25 10.90
CA ASN A 120 25.74 -0.37 12.06
C ASN A 120 25.84 0.56 13.29
N ALA A 121 24.93 1.52 13.40
CA ALA A 121 24.85 2.45 14.51
C ALA A 121 23.61 2.14 15.36
N GLU A 122 23.79 1.36 16.42
CA GLU A 122 22.73 1.10 17.38
C GLU A 122 22.45 2.34 18.25
N VAL A 123 21.19 2.72 18.36
CA VAL A 123 20.77 3.79 19.28
C VAL A 123 20.72 3.21 20.69
N SER A 124 21.69 3.58 21.53
CA SER A 124 21.81 3.04 22.90
C SER A 124 21.11 3.88 23.98
N ALA A 125 20.91 5.18 23.74
CA ALA A 125 20.23 6.09 24.66
C ALA A 125 19.65 7.31 23.91
N LEU A 126 18.59 7.89 24.47
CA LEU A 126 18.02 9.17 24.05
C LEU A 126 17.85 10.05 25.29
N ASN A 127 18.44 11.24 25.28
CA ASN A 127 18.28 12.23 26.35
C ASN A 127 17.48 13.41 25.82
N GLU A 128 16.26 13.57 26.33
CA GLU A 128 15.45 14.74 26.01
C GLU A 128 15.82 15.91 26.94
N HIS A 129 16.10 17.06 26.35
CA HIS A 129 16.31 18.30 27.08
C HIS A 129 15.11 19.23 26.90
N LYS A 130 14.74 19.98 27.95
CA LYS A 130 13.72 21.03 27.82
C LYS A 130 14.19 22.04 26.76
N LYS A 131 13.33 22.33 25.77
CA LYS A 131 13.57 23.35 24.74
C LYS A 131 14.21 24.60 25.35
N ARG A 132 15.38 25.01 24.86
CA ARG A 132 15.91 26.35 25.13
C ARG A 132 15.00 27.36 24.44
N ARG A 133 14.65 28.45 25.13
CA ARG A 133 13.98 29.61 24.50
C ARG A 133 14.92 30.11 23.38
N GLY A 134 14.56 29.86 22.11
CA GLY A 134 15.33 30.34 20.95
C GLY A 134 15.42 29.38 19.78
N ASP A 135 15.20 28.07 19.97
CA ASP A 135 15.31 27.09 18.89
C ASP A 135 14.05 27.11 18.01
N THR A 136 14.00 28.01 17.04
CA THR A 136 12.99 27.97 15.97
C THR A 136 13.42 26.96 14.92
N TYR A 137 12.62 25.89 14.75
CA TYR A 137 12.71 25.06 13.54
C TYR A 137 12.38 25.94 12.34
N PRO A 138 13.18 25.92 11.25
CA PRO A 138 12.79 26.60 10.04
C PRO A 138 11.49 25.98 9.53
N SER A 139 10.43 26.78 9.46
CA SER A 139 9.19 26.40 8.80
C SER A 139 9.50 26.13 7.34
N GLY A 140 9.46 24.85 6.94
CA GLY A 140 9.56 24.48 5.53
C GLY A 140 8.43 25.14 4.75
N ARG A 141 8.79 25.85 3.68
CA ARG A 141 7.84 26.26 2.64
C ARG A 141 7.54 25.07 1.73
#